data_AF-A0A2V7FP96-F1
#
_entry.id   AF-A0A2V7FP96-F1
#
_cell.length_a   1.000
_cell.length_b   1.000
_cell.length_c   1.000
_cell.angle_alpha   90.00
_cell.angle_beta   90.00
_cell.angle_gamma   90.00
#
_symmetry.space_group_name_H-M   'P 1'
#
loop_
_entity.id
_entity.type
_entity.pdbx_description
1 polymer ?
#
loop_
_entity_poly.entity_id
_entity_poly.type
_entity_poly.pdbx_seq_one_letter_code
_entity_poly.pdbx_strand_id
1 'polypeptide(L)'
;MGRWLSLVALSFAALRLAARPGSRGEWVVLAGAGGAGVALLLGPTAGLLGALDRAWIVLVSVAFAACAAVRPAGARFWPLALRACLYPAAGVAILGPLTVGRTVWQEILWETTRDASGAVRRVIEVAPGLYPAFELTVRLLAGGWPVWLVLETLVALGVAWRVTRAVGRTPTPAPA
;
A
#
# COMPACT_ATOMS: atom_id res chain seq x y z
N MET A 1 8.25 -8.96 -0.83
CA MET A 1 7.97 -8.67 -2.26
C MET A 1 6.48 -8.61 -2.58
N GLY A 2 5.67 -9.60 -2.19
CA GLY A 2 4.23 -9.67 -2.54
C GLY A 2 3.37 -8.47 -2.11
N ARG A 3 3.59 -7.92 -0.90
CA ARG A 3 2.89 -6.73 -0.38
C ARG A 3 2.99 -5.53 -1.32
N TRP A 4 4.21 -5.24 -1.76
CA TRP A 4 4.52 -4.06 -2.59
C TRP A 4 3.90 -4.18 -3.99
N LEU A 5 4.00 -5.37 -4.60
CA LEU A 5 3.41 -5.66 -5.89
C LEU A 5 1.87 -5.58 -5.85
N SER A 6 1.25 -6.09 -4.78
CA SER A 6 -0.19 -6.00 -4.57
C SER A 6 -0.67 -4.56 -4.49
N LEU A 7 0.05 -3.71 -3.74
CA LEU A 7 -0.32 -2.31 -3.55
C LEU A 7 -0.22 -1.52 -4.86
N VAL A 8 0.83 -1.76 -5.65
CA VAL A 8 0.98 -1.14 -6.99
C VAL A 8 -0.11 -1.63 -7.94
N ALA A 9 -0.35 -2.94 -8.02
CA ALA A 9 -1.31 -3.53 -8.94
C ALA A 9 -2.75 -3.08 -8.66
N LEU A 10 -3.17 -3.08 -7.39
CA LEU A 10 -4.51 -2.64 -6.99
C LEU A 10 -4.70 -1.14 -7.16
N SER A 11 -3.70 -0.32 -6.81
CA SER A 11 -3.77 1.13 -7.01
C SER A 11 -3.86 1.48 -8.50
N PHE A 12 -3.14 0.75 -9.35
CA PHE A 12 -3.22 0.91 -10.81
C PHE A 12 -4.59 0.48 -11.36
N ALA A 13 -5.09 -0.68 -10.95
CA ALA A 13 -6.42 -1.14 -11.35
C ALA A 13 -7.52 -0.15 -10.92
N ALA A 14 -7.45 0.33 -9.67
CA ALA A 14 -8.42 1.26 -9.12
C ALA A 14 -8.40 2.62 -9.86
N LEU A 15 -7.22 3.12 -10.24
CA LEU A 15 -7.10 4.30 -11.10
C LEU A 15 -7.71 4.09 -12.49
N ARG A 16 -7.49 2.92 -13.11
CA ARG A 16 -8.04 2.59 -14.43
C ARG A 16 -9.55 2.46 -14.40
N LEU A 17 -10.10 1.87 -13.35
CA LEU A 17 -11.54 1.83 -13.10
C LEU A 17 -12.13 3.24 -12.96
N ALA A 18 -11.47 4.11 -12.17
CA ALA A 18 -11.88 5.50 -11.99
C ALA A 18 -11.85 6.31 -13.30
N ALA A 19 -10.89 6.02 -14.19
CA ALA A 19 -10.78 6.66 -15.50
C ALA A 19 -11.83 6.20 -16.52
N ARG A 20 -12.67 5.21 -16.19
CA ARG A 20 -13.68 4.56 -17.05
C ARG A 20 -13.09 3.99 -18.37
N PRO A 21 -12.72 2.70 -18.40
CA PRO A 21 -12.15 2.08 -19.60
C PRO A 21 -13.12 2.11 -20.78
N GLY A 22 -12.66 2.60 -21.92
CA GLY A 22 -13.44 2.80 -23.14
C GLY A 22 -13.28 1.68 -24.18
N SER A 23 -12.29 0.80 -24.03
CA SER A 23 -12.05 -0.30 -24.97
C SER A 23 -11.85 -1.67 -24.28
N ARG A 24 -12.09 -2.76 -25.03
CA ARG A 24 -11.92 -4.14 -24.52
C ARG A 24 -10.50 -4.41 -24.01
N GLY A 25 -9.48 -3.86 -24.67
CA GLY A 25 -8.08 -4.01 -24.23
C GLY A 25 -7.82 -3.37 -22.86
N GLU A 26 -8.48 -2.26 -22.56
CA GLU A 26 -8.36 -1.60 -21.25
C GLU A 26 -9.05 -2.39 -20.13
N TRP A 27 -10.17 -3.05 -20.45
CA TRP A 27 -10.85 -3.97 -19.53
C TRP A 27 -10.01 -5.20 -19.22
N VAL A 28 -9.29 -5.75 -20.21
CA VAL A 28 -8.36 -6.88 -19.97
C VAL A 28 -7.20 -6.46 -19.08
N VAL A 29 -6.63 -5.28 -19.30
CA VAL A 29 -5.55 -4.74 -18.45
C VAL A 29 -6.06 -4.50 -17.01
N LEU A 30 -7.27 -3.97 -16.86
CA LEU A 30 -7.92 -3.80 -15.56
C LEU A 30 -8.14 -5.15 -14.85
N ALA A 31 -8.70 -6.13 -15.54
CA ALA A 31 -8.97 -7.45 -15.00
C ALA A 31 -7.68 -8.19 -14.63
N GLY A 32 -6.62 -8.07 -15.46
CA GLY A 32 -5.31 -8.65 -15.19
C GLY A 32 -4.64 -8.03 -13.96
N ALA A 33 -4.58 -6.69 -13.88
CA ALA A 33 -3.98 -6.00 -12.74
C ALA A 33 -4.79 -6.19 -11.45
N GLY A 34 -6.13 -6.13 -11.53
CA GLY A 34 -7.03 -6.37 -10.42
C GLY A 34 -6.96 -7.82 -9.94
N GLY A 35 -7.00 -8.78 -10.86
CA GLY A 35 -6.87 -10.20 -10.57
C GLY A 35 -5.52 -10.55 -9.95
N ALA A 36 -4.42 -10.03 -10.49
CA ALA A 36 -3.09 -10.19 -9.89
C ALA A 36 -3.01 -9.58 -8.49
N GLY A 37 -3.57 -8.39 -8.30
CA GLY A 37 -3.67 -7.73 -7.00
C GLY A 37 -4.44 -8.55 -5.98
N VAL A 38 -5.62 -9.07 -6.36
CA VAL A 38 -6.44 -9.92 -5.49
C VAL A 38 -5.75 -11.26 -5.21
N ALA A 39 -5.14 -11.90 -6.20
CA ALA A 39 -4.40 -13.14 -6.00
C ALA A 39 -3.26 -12.98 -4.99
N LEU A 40 -2.54 -11.85 -5.04
CA LEU A 40 -1.49 -11.51 -4.08
C LEU A 40 -2.07 -11.24 -2.67
N LEU A 41 -3.28 -10.67 -2.58
CA LEU A 41 -4.01 -10.53 -1.31
C LEU A 41 -4.57 -11.86 -0.78
N LEU A 42 -4.79 -12.88 -1.61
CA LEU A 42 -5.32 -14.17 -1.19
C LEU A 42 -4.23 -15.18 -0.79
N GLY A 43 -2.95 -14.81 -0.89
CA GLY A 43 -1.86 -15.66 -0.43
C GLY A 43 -1.97 -16.01 1.07
N PRO A 44 -1.11 -16.90 1.59
CA PRO A 44 -1.04 -17.15 3.03
C PRO A 44 -0.65 -15.86 3.78
N THR A 45 -1.37 -15.53 4.86
CA THR A 45 -0.99 -14.47 5.83
C THR A 45 -0.48 -15.09 7.11
N ALA A 46 0.66 -14.59 7.60
CA ALA A 46 1.10 -14.85 8.96
C ALA A 46 0.54 -13.76 9.89
N GLY A 47 -0.34 -14.14 10.82
CA GLY A 47 -0.76 -13.27 11.92
C GLY A 47 -1.72 -12.14 11.58
N LEU A 48 -2.04 -11.34 12.60
CA LEU A 48 -2.98 -10.21 12.54
C LEU A 48 -2.39 -9.00 11.80
N LEU A 49 -1.08 -8.77 11.93
CA LEU A 49 -0.33 -7.72 11.23
C LEU A 49 -0.40 -7.92 9.71
N GLY A 50 -0.30 -9.18 9.25
CA GLY A 50 -0.46 -9.51 7.84
C GLY A 50 -1.87 -9.22 7.32
N ALA A 51 -2.90 -9.45 8.13
CA ALA A 51 -4.29 -9.11 7.78
C ALA A 51 -4.50 -7.58 7.75
N LEU A 52 -3.90 -6.85 8.69
CA LEU A 52 -3.93 -5.39 8.74
C LEU A 52 -3.27 -4.76 7.51
N ASP A 53 -2.10 -5.27 7.10
CA ASP A 53 -1.41 -4.85 5.88
C ASP A 53 -2.29 -5.01 4.63
N ARG A 54 -3.07 -6.09 4.54
CA ARG A 54 -3.99 -6.31 3.41
C ARG A 54 -5.16 -5.34 3.44
N ALA A 55 -5.77 -5.14 4.61
CA ALA A 55 -6.84 -4.16 4.78
C ALA A 55 -6.36 -2.74 4.41
N TRP A 56 -5.15 -2.39 4.83
CA TRP A 56 -4.48 -1.13 4.47
C TRP A 56 -4.36 -0.97 2.95
N ILE A 57 -3.82 -1.97 2.24
CA ILE A 57 -3.68 -1.95 0.78
C ILE A 57 -5.02 -1.68 0.10
N VAL A 58 -6.08 -2.38 0.51
CA VAL A 58 -7.42 -2.23 -0.07
C VAL A 58 -7.97 -0.83 0.21
N LEU A 59 -7.94 -0.38 1.46
CA LEU A 59 -8.45 0.93 1.87
C LEU A 59 -7.76 2.08 1.11
N VAL A 60 -6.43 2.06 1.03
CA VAL A 60 -5.68 3.09 0.31
C VAL A 60 -5.99 3.05 -1.18
N SER A 61 -6.04 1.87 -1.79
CA SER A 61 -6.32 1.75 -3.24
C SER A 61 -7.68 2.34 -3.59
N VAL A 62 -8.70 2.04 -2.78
CA VAL A 62 -10.06 2.58 -2.93
C VAL A 62 -10.07 4.08 -2.67
N ALA A 63 -9.45 4.55 -1.58
CA ALA A 63 -9.39 5.98 -1.25
C ALA A 63 -8.70 6.78 -2.36
N PHE A 64 -7.63 6.25 -2.94
CA PHE A 64 -6.91 6.88 -4.03
C PHE A 64 -7.74 6.96 -5.31
N ALA A 65 -8.45 5.88 -5.67
CA ALA A 65 -9.35 5.88 -6.82
C ALA A 65 -10.56 6.79 -6.63
N ALA A 66 -11.18 6.82 -5.45
CA ALA A 66 -12.27 7.74 -5.13
C ALA A 66 -11.78 9.20 -5.22
N CYS A 67 -10.61 9.50 -4.65
CA CYS A 67 -10.01 10.83 -4.74
C CYS A 67 -9.71 11.23 -6.19
N ALA A 68 -9.28 10.28 -7.03
CA ALA A 68 -9.02 10.52 -8.45
C ALA A 68 -10.31 10.71 -9.26
N ALA A 69 -11.37 9.95 -8.97
CA ALA A 69 -12.66 10.02 -9.67
C ALA A 69 -13.42 11.33 -9.42
N VAL A 70 -13.28 11.91 -8.22
CA VAL A 70 -14.01 13.12 -7.81
C VAL A 70 -13.35 14.41 -8.34
N ARG A 71 -12.15 14.34 -8.93
CA ARG A 71 -11.39 15.55 -9.29
C ARG A 71 -11.41 15.93 -10.77
N PRO A 72 -11.47 17.24 -11.08
CA PRO A 72 -11.40 17.76 -12.45
C PRO A 72 -10.01 17.62 -13.08
N ALA A 73 -9.97 17.69 -14.42
CA ALA A 73 -8.76 17.64 -15.25
C ALA A 73 -7.75 18.71 -14.80
N GLY A 74 -6.73 18.30 -14.04
CA GLY A 74 -5.79 19.21 -13.37
C GLY A 74 -5.29 18.73 -12.01
N ALA A 75 -5.84 17.62 -11.50
CA ALA A 75 -5.43 17.05 -10.21
C ALA A 75 -3.92 16.78 -10.13
N ARG A 76 -3.29 17.30 -9.07
CA ARG A 76 -1.87 17.08 -8.73
C ARG A 76 -1.74 15.80 -7.90
N PHE A 77 -0.69 15.03 -8.16
CA PHE A 77 -0.41 13.75 -7.49
C PHE A 77 -0.32 13.89 -5.95
N TRP A 78 0.46 14.86 -5.46
CA TRP A 78 0.75 14.99 -4.03
C TRP A 78 -0.49 15.19 -3.14
N PRO A 79 -1.40 16.15 -3.43
CA PRO A 79 -2.63 16.30 -2.65
C PRO A 79 -3.58 15.09 -2.71
N LEU A 80 -3.50 14.26 -3.76
CA LEU A 80 -4.28 13.03 -3.88
C LEU A 80 -3.68 11.92 -3.04
N ALA A 81 -2.39 11.66 -3.22
CA ALA A 81 -1.66 10.60 -2.53
C ALA A 81 -1.66 10.83 -1.01
N LEU A 82 -1.43 12.08 -0.57
CA LEU A 82 -1.47 12.41 0.86
C LEU A 82 -2.86 12.18 1.47
N ARG A 83 -3.95 12.60 0.80
CA ARG A 83 -5.31 12.35 1.30
C ARG A 83 -5.65 10.86 1.34
N ALA A 84 -5.26 10.13 0.29
CA ALA A 84 -5.46 8.69 0.18
C ALA A 84 -4.66 7.90 1.22
N CYS A 85 -3.57 8.46 1.77
CA CYS A 85 -2.84 7.86 2.89
C CYS A 85 -3.38 8.33 4.26
N LEU A 86 -3.65 9.63 4.41
CA LEU A 86 -4.04 10.23 5.69
C LEU A 86 -5.43 9.78 6.16
N TYR A 87 -6.41 9.66 5.27
CA TYR A 87 -7.75 9.23 5.69
C TYR A 87 -7.78 7.76 6.16
N PRO A 88 -7.18 6.80 5.45
CA PRO A 88 -7.03 5.44 5.97
C PRO A 88 -6.15 5.37 7.21
N ALA A 89 -5.06 6.15 7.29
CA ALA A 89 -4.21 6.22 8.50
C ALA A 89 -5.00 6.66 9.72
N ALA A 90 -5.73 7.77 9.61
CA ALA A 90 -6.58 8.27 10.68
C ALA A 90 -7.68 7.25 11.03
N GLY A 91 -8.32 6.65 10.02
CA GLY A 91 -9.33 5.62 10.21
C GLY A 91 -8.80 4.41 10.98
N VAL A 92 -7.65 3.86 10.58
CA VAL A 92 -7.03 2.70 11.24
C VAL A 92 -6.55 3.06 12.65
N ALA A 93 -5.93 4.22 12.84
CA ALA A 93 -5.44 4.64 14.16
C ALA A 93 -6.56 4.91 15.17
N ILE A 94 -7.67 5.48 14.72
CA ILE A 94 -8.81 5.84 15.58
C ILE A 94 -9.75 4.65 15.75
N LEU A 95 -10.16 4.02 14.65
CA LEU A 95 -11.19 2.98 14.67
C LEU A 95 -10.60 1.60 14.95
N GLY A 96 -9.35 1.31 14.58
CA GLY A 96 -8.73 0.01 14.80
C GLY A 96 -8.85 -0.49 16.24
N PRO A 97 -8.36 0.27 17.24
CA PRO A 97 -8.48 -0.12 18.65
C PRO A 97 -9.93 -0.29 19.12
N LEU A 98 -10.87 0.45 18.53
CA LEU A 98 -12.29 0.43 18.88
C LEU A 98 -13.05 -0.73 18.23
N THR A 99 -12.64 -1.15 17.03
CA THR A 99 -13.35 -2.19 16.25
C THR A 99 -12.89 -3.59 16.59
N VAL A 100 -11.57 -3.82 16.75
CA VAL A 100 -11.04 -5.16 17.08
C VAL A 100 -10.80 -5.34 18.58
N GLY A 101 -10.92 -4.26 19.37
CA GLY A 101 -10.70 -4.28 20.81
C GLY A 101 -9.23 -4.15 21.20
N ARG A 102 -9.00 -3.73 22.45
CA ARG A 102 -7.67 -3.38 22.97
C ARG A 102 -6.71 -4.58 22.98
N THR A 103 -7.18 -5.78 23.27
CA THR A 103 -6.35 -7.01 23.31
C THR A 103 -5.80 -7.37 21.94
N VAL A 104 -6.65 -7.41 20.92
CA VAL A 104 -6.24 -7.68 19.53
C VAL A 104 -5.30 -6.58 19.02
N TRP A 105 -5.57 -5.32 19.38
CA TRP A 105 -4.68 -4.21 19.03
C TRP A 105 -3.29 -4.34 19.69
N GLN A 106 -3.19 -4.79 20.94
CA GLN A 106 -1.90 -5.05 21.58
C GLN A 106 -1.16 -6.21 20.92
N GLU A 107 -1.86 -7.26 20.50
CA GLU A 107 -1.26 -8.38 19.76
C GLU A 107 -0.64 -7.91 18.44
N ILE A 108 -1.34 -7.02 17.71
CA ILE A 108 -0.80 -6.40 16.49
C ILE A 108 0.49 -5.63 16.81
N LEU A 109 0.50 -4.78 17.84
CA LEU A 109 1.70 -4.03 18.24
C LEU A 109 2.87 -4.94 18.64
N TRP A 110 2.53 -6.06 19.29
CA TRP A 110 3.50 -7.07 19.66
C TRP A 110 4.10 -7.78 18.43
N GLU A 111 3.26 -8.19 17.48
CA GLU A 111 3.69 -8.75 16.20
C GLU A 111 4.60 -7.77 15.43
N THR A 112 4.28 -6.48 15.44
CA THR A 112 5.13 -5.44 14.82
C THR A 112 6.51 -5.38 15.48
N THR A 113 6.55 -5.43 16.81
CA THR A 113 7.81 -5.40 17.56
C THR A 113 8.63 -6.67 17.30
N ARG A 114 7.96 -7.82 17.17
CA ARG A 114 8.57 -9.11 16.85
C ARG A 114 9.17 -9.11 15.45
N ASP A 115 8.45 -8.60 14.45
CA ASP A 115 8.95 -8.51 13.08
C ASP A 115 10.15 -7.54 12.97
N ALA A 116 10.05 -6.38 13.62
CA ALA A 116 11.16 -5.42 13.73
C ALA A 116 12.41 -6.05 14.36
N SER A 117 12.25 -6.77 15.47
CA SER A 117 13.35 -7.49 16.14
C SER A 117 13.99 -8.53 15.22
N GLY A 118 13.18 -9.28 14.48
CA GLY A 118 13.66 -10.26 13.50
C GLY A 118 14.41 -9.64 12.33
N ALA A 119 14.01 -8.44 11.88
CA ALA A 119 14.71 -7.70 10.85
C ALA A 119 16.06 -7.15 11.34
N VAL A 120 16.10 -6.52 12.52
CA VAL A 120 17.34 -5.96 13.08
C VAL A 120 18.33 -7.07 13.44
N ARG A 121 17.85 -8.22 13.92
CA ARG A 121 18.69 -9.39 14.20
C ARG A 121 19.45 -9.85 12.95
N ARG A 122 18.78 -9.97 11.80
CA ARG A 122 19.42 -10.31 10.52
C ARG A 122 20.50 -9.31 10.11
N VAL A 123 20.31 -8.02 10.43
CA VAL A 123 21.32 -6.98 10.16
C VAL A 123 22.53 -7.13 11.08
N ILE A 124 22.30 -7.41 12.37
CA ILE A 124 23.38 -7.63 13.34
C ILE A 124 24.19 -8.89 13.03
N GLU A 125 23.55 -9.95 12.53
CA GLU A 125 24.24 -11.16 12.09
C GLU A 125 25.27 -10.85 10.98
N VAL A 126 25.02 -9.83 10.16
CA VAL A 126 25.96 -9.34 9.13
C VAL A 126 26.95 -8.31 9.67
N ALA A 127 26.54 -7.50 10.66
CA ALA A 127 27.35 -6.44 11.27
C ALA A 127 27.23 -6.45 12.80
N PRO A 128 27.99 -7.32 13.50
CA PRO A 128 27.87 -7.52 14.96
C PRO A 128 28.16 -6.25 15.79
N GLY A 129 28.96 -5.32 15.26
CA GLY A 129 29.26 -4.04 15.90
C GLY A 129 28.06 -3.11 16.11
N LEU A 130 26.91 -3.43 15.50
CA LEU A 130 25.65 -2.69 15.66
C LEU A 130 24.81 -3.14 16.87
N TYR A 131 25.25 -4.15 17.63
CA TYR A 131 24.52 -4.64 18.80
C TYR A 131 24.12 -3.54 19.82
N PRO A 132 24.98 -2.54 20.14
CA PRO A 132 24.60 -1.46 21.05
C PRO A 132 23.41 -0.62 20.56
N ALA A 133 23.17 -0.60 19.24
CA ALA A 133 22.04 0.12 18.63
C ALA A 133 20.76 -0.73 18.54
N PHE A 134 20.81 -2.03 18.84
CA PHE A 134 19.71 -2.98 18.60
C PHE A 134 18.38 -2.49 19.18
N GLU A 135 18.33 -2.21 20.48
CA GLU A 135 17.08 -1.84 21.15
C GLU A 135 16.51 -0.54 20.59
N LEU A 136 17.37 0.45 20.34
CA LEU A 136 16.98 1.72 19.75
C LEU A 136 16.41 1.51 18.34
N THR A 137 17.09 0.73 17.51
CA THR A 137 16.64 0.43 16.14
C THR A 137 15.31 -0.31 16.15
N VAL A 138 15.13 -1.29 17.04
CA VAL A 138 13.85 -2.02 17.18
C VAL A 138 12.74 -1.07 17.62
N ARG A 139 12.96 -0.22 18.62
CA ARG A 139 11.96 0.77 19.06
C ARG A 139 11.60 1.75 17.96
N LEU A 140 12.58 2.22 17.18
CA LEU A 140 12.35 3.12 16.05
C LEU A 140 11.59 2.44 14.91
N LEU A 141 11.91 1.19 14.58
CA LEU A 141 11.18 0.43 13.56
C LEU A 141 9.76 0.10 14.03
N ALA A 142 9.62 -0.42 15.24
CA ALA A 142 8.35 -0.86 15.80
C ALA A 142 7.43 0.31 16.14
N GLY A 143 7.97 1.49 16.50
CA GLY A 143 7.18 2.71 16.70
C GLY A 143 6.94 3.49 15.40
N GLY A 144 7.90 3.46 14.49
CA GLY A 144 7.87 4.14 13.19
C GLY A 144 7.17 3.35 12.07
N TRP A 145 6.72 2.12 12.34
CA TRP A 145 6.07 1.27 11.35
C TRP A 145 4.92 1.93 10.56
N PRO A 146 4.04 2.78 11.13
CA PRO A 146 2.96 3.39 10.37
C PRO A 146 3.51 4.42 9.39
N VAL A 147 4.57 5.14 9.79
CA VAL A 147 5.25 6.12 8.94
C VAL A 147 5.92 5.40 7.78
N TRP A 148 6.59 4.27 8.04
CA TRP A 148 7.22 3.46 7.00
C TRP A 148 6.20 2.91 6.00
N LEU A 149 5.06 2.40 6.47
CA LEU A 149 3.96 1.96 5.61
C LEU A 149 3.43 3.10 4.73
N VAL A 150 3.26 4.30 5.27
CA VAL A 150 2.83 5.47 4.49
C VAL A 150 3.87 5.81 3.41
N LEU A 151 5.16 5.79 3.74
CA LEU A 151 6.22 6.05 2.75
C LEU A 151 6.22 5.01 1.63
N GLU A 152 6.18 3.70 1.96
CA GLU A 152 6.08 2.64 0.96
C GLU A 152 4.85 2.81 0.06
N THR A 153 3.73 3.16 0.68
CA THR A 153 2.47 3.42 0.00
C THR A 153 2.58 4.59 -0.97
N LEU A 154 3.19 5.71 -0.56
CA LEU A 154 3.39 6.88 -1.43
C LEU A 154 4.26 6.54 -2.65
N VAL A 155 5.32 5.74 -2.47
CA VAL A 155 6.18 5.33 -3.59
C VAL A 155 5.38 4.48 -4.58
N ALA A 156 4.64 3.49 -4.09
CA ALA A 156 3.83 2.61 -4.92
C ALA A 156 2.67 3.34 -5.64
N LEU A 157 2.00 4.28 -4.96
CA LEU A 157 1.02 5.18 -5.58
C LEU A 157 1.66 6.04 -6.68
N GLY A 158 2.88 6.52 -6.44
CA GLY A 158 3.65 7.29 -7.42
C GLY A 158 3.98 6.47 -8.67
N VAL A 159 4.38 5.21 -8.49
CA VAL A 159 4.60 4.27 -9.60
C VAL A 159 3.31 4.02 -10.36
N ALA A 160 2.21 3.66 -9.67
CA ALA A 160 0.92 3.40 -10.29
C ALA A 160 0.41 4.62 -11.09
N TRP A 161 0.58 5.83 -10.54
CA TRP A 161 0.22 7.09 -11.21
C TRP A 161 1.04 7.34 -12.48
N ARG A 162 2.37 7.13 -12.42
CA ARG A 162 3.26 7.28 -13.59
C ARG A 162 2.90 6.29 -14.69
N VAL A 163 2.69 5.02 -14.35
CA VAL A 163 2.32 3.97 -15.32
C VAL A 163 0.98 4.29 -15.97
N THR A 164 -0.03 4.71 -15.19
CA THR A 164 -1.34 5.09 -15.73
C THR A 164 -1.25 6.24 -16.74
N ARG A 165 -0.41 7.25 -16.47
CA ARG A 165 -0.18 8.36 -17.40
C ARG A 165 0.65 8.00 -18.63
N ALA A 166 1.55 7.03 -18.52
CA ALA A 166 2.31 6.54 -19.67
C ALA A 166 1.39 5.80 -20.64
N VAL A 167 0.53 4.92 -20.12
CA VAL A 167 -0.45 4.16 -20.92
C VAL A 167 -1.53 5.06 -21.53
N GLY A 168 -1.97 6.12 -20.84
CA GLY A 168 -2.94 7.07 -21.39
C GLY A 168 -2.39 8.02 -22.46
N ARG A 169 -1.06 8.04 -22.70
CA ARG A 169 -0.41 8.94 -23.68
C ARG A 169 0.05 8.25 -24.96
N THR A 170 -0.06 6.93 -25.08
CA THR A 170 0.27 6.23 -26.32
C THR A 170 -0.78 6.58 -27.38
N PRO A 171 -0.43 7.33 -28.45
CA PRO A 171 -1.34 7.56 -29.55
C PRO A 171 -1.50 6.21 -30.27
N THR A 172 -2.74 5.74 -30.40
CA THR A 172 -3.04 4.64 -31.31
C THR A 172 -2.71 5.11 -32.73
N PRO A 173 -1.80 4.45 -33.47
CA PRO A 173 -1.62 4.77 -34.88
C PRO A 173 -2.94 4.50 -35.62
N ALA A 174 -3.39 5.47 -36.41
CA ALA A 174 -4.58 5.32 -37.24
C ALA A 174 -4.39 4.14 -38.21
N PRO A 175 -5.41 3.28 -38.43
CA PRO A 175 -5.34 2.27 -39.47
C PRO A 175 -5.23 2.95 -40.84
N ALA A 176 -4.30 2.46 -41.66
CA ALA A 176 -4.07 2.87 -43.04
C ALA A 176 -5.19 2.39 -43.98
#